data_AF-A0A7V1L0P3-F1
#
_entry.id   AF-A0A7V1L0P3-F1
#
_cell.length_a   1.000
_cell.length_b   1.000
_cell.length_c   1.000
_cell.angle_alpha   90.00
_cell.angle_beta   90.00
_cell.angle_gamma   90.00
#
_symmetry.space_group_name_H-M   'P 1'
#
loop_
_entity.id
_entity.type
_entity.pdbx_description
1 polymer ?
#
loop_
_entity_poly.entity_id
_entity_poly.type
_entity_poly.pdbx_seq_one_letter_code
_entity_poly.pdbx_strand_id
1 'polypeptide(L)'
;MSQDLNKFLEKVSQEKLKEREIILKEAETKKDEILSRLREQAKNYFANFKEKEKSKILREVEEALFKAKLEKKKLILQERESLKEEALDRLRKYLSENKNLIPKKKIVSSAGEEQVQLELEEFLELVRKKAQKELDRILNEEI
;
A
#
# COMPACT_ATOMS: atom_id res chain seq x y z
N MET A 1 85.43 34.38 -14.56
CA MET A 1 84.25 34.76 -13.74
C MET A 1 82.91 34.61 -14.46
N SER A 2 82.79 34.74 -15.79
CA SER A 2 81.49 34.64 -16.49
C SER A 2 80.95 33.21 -16.66
N GLN A 3 81.82 32.20 -16.83
CA GLN A 3 81.38 30.81 -17.07
C GLN A 3 80.80 30.12 -15.83
N ASP A 4 81.34 30.39 -14.63
CA ASP A 4 80.86 29.76 -13.40
C ASP A 4 79.51 30.34 -12.95
N LEU A 5 79.30 31.65 -13.15
CA LEU A 5 78.01 32.30 -12.93
C LEU A 5 76.94 31.73 -13.88
N ASN A 6 77.27 31.54 -15.16
CA ASN A 6 76.35 30.94 -16.12
C ASN A 6 75.98 29.49 -15.76
N LYS A 7 76.96 28.67 -15.33
CA LYS A 7 76.69 27.30 -14.86
C LYS A 7 75.82 27.27 -13.60
N PHE A 8 76.00 28.22 -12.69
CA PHE A 8 75.17 28.35 -11.51
C PHE A 8 73.72 28.72 -11.86
N LEU A 9 73.52 29.72 -12.73
CA LEU A 9 72.20 30.12 -13.20
C LEU A 9 71.49 29.01 -13.97
N GLU A 10 72.22 28.22 -14.77
CA GLU A 10 71.67 27.07 -15.48
C GLU A 10 71.21 25.96 -14.54
N LYS A 11 71.97 25.66 -13.47
CA LYS A 11 71.55 24.72 -12.43
C LYS A 11 70.30 25.18 -11.69
N VAL A 12 70.24 26.45 -11.29
CA VAL A 12 69.06 27.03 -10.63
C VAL A 12 67.84 26.98 -11.54
N SER A 13 68.01 27.27 -12.85
CA SER A 13 66.93 27.16 -13.83
C SER A 13 66.42 25.72 -13.96
N GLN A 14 67.30 24.73 -14.03
CA GLN A 14 66.93 23.31 -14.07
C GLN A 14 66.23 22.84 -12.80
N GLU A 15 66.67 23.28 -11.61
CA GLU A 15 66.00 22.99 -10.34
C GLU A 15 64.59 23.58 -10.29
N LYS A 16 64.43 24.84 -10.72
CA LYS A 16 63.12 25.50 -10.77
C LYS A 16 62.17 24.84 -11.78
N LEU A 17 62.69 24.34 -12.90
CA LEU A 17 61.89 23.56 -13.86
C LEU A 17 61.42 22.24 -13.25
N LYS A 18 62.29 21.51 -12.53
CA LYS A 18 61.91 20.27 -11.83
C LYS A 18 60.89 20.51 -10.72
N GLU A 19 61.06 21.56 -9.93
CA GLU A 19 60.07 21.96 -8.90
C GLU A 19 58.71 22.25 -9.54
N ARG A 20 58.68 22.98 -10.66
CA ARG A 20 57.45 23.26 -11.39
C ARG A 20 56.78 22.00 -11.91
N GLU A 21 57.55 21.05 -12.47
CA GLU A 21 57.02 19.77 -12.93
C GLU A 21 56.42 18.94 -11.79
N ILE A 22 57.06 18.93 -10.62
CA ILE A 22 56.54 18.24 -9.43
C ILE A 22 55.22 18.86 -9.00
N ILE A 23 55.15 20.18 -8.88
CA ILE A 23 53.93 20.90 -8.50
C ILE A 23 52.79 20.63 -9.49
N LEU A 24 53.09 20.63 -10.80
CA LEU A 24 52.10 20.32 -11.83
C LEU A 24 51.57 18.90 -11.71
N LYS A 25 52.46 17.91 -11.53
CA LYS A 25 52.05 16.50 -11.34
C LYS A 25 51.22 16.32 -10.07
N GLU A 26 51.58 16.97 -8.97
CA GLU A 26 50.80 16.93 -7.74
C GLU A 26 49.43 17.57 -7.91
N ALA A 27 49.35 18.69 -8.64
CA ALA A 27 48.09 19.36 -8.93
C ALA A 27 47.18 18.51 -9.84
N GLU A 28 47.75 17.85 -10.85
CA GLU A 28 47.03 16.90 -11.71
C GLU A 28 46.51 15.71 -10.90
N THR A 29 47.36 15.12 -10.05
CA THR A 29 46.97 13.98 -9.20
C THR A 29 45.84 14.36 -8.25
N LYS A 30 45.95 15.52 -7.57
CA LYS A 30 44.90 16.01 -6.67
C LYS A 30 43.60 16.31 -7.42
N LYS A 31 43.68 16.88 -8.63
CA LYS A 31 42.51 17.12 -9.48
C LYS A 31 41.81 15.80 -9.81
N ASP A 32 42.56 14.78 -10.20
CA ASP A 32 41.99 13.48 -10.55
C ASP A 32 41.37 12.77 -9.35
N GLU A 33 41.99 12.87 -8.17
CA GLU A 33 41.40 12.37 -6.91
C GLU A 33 40.08 13.06 -6.57
N ILE A 34 40.03 14.40 -6.68
CA ILE A 34 38.81 15.18 -6.43
C ILE A 34 37.71 14.79 -7.42
N LEU A 35 38.06 14.69 -8.72
CA LEU A 35 37.10 14.28 -9.76
C LEU A 35 36.59 12.86 -9.53
N SER A 36 37.45 11.94 -9.10
CA SER A 36 37.07 10.57 -8.76
C SER A 36 36.07 10.54 -7.61
N ARG A 37 36.36 11.25 -6.51
CA ARG A 37 35.46 11.36 -5.35
C ARG A 37 34.11 11.97 -5.72
N LEU A 38 34.10 13.05 -6.52
CA LEU A 38 32.85 13.67 -6.97
C LEU A 38 32.02 12.73 -7.85
N ARG A 39 32.67 11.96 -8.73
CA ARG A 39 31.99 10.95 -9.55
C ARG A 39 31.36 9.86 -8.71
N GLU A 40 32.06 9.39 -7.68
CA GLU A 40 31.54 8.38 -6.75
C GLU A 40 30.36 8.90 -5.93
N GLN A 41 30.48 10.11 -5.38
CA GLN A 41 29.37 10.77 -4.68
C GLN A 41 28.15 10.96 -5.57
N ALA A 42 28.34 11.41 -6.82
CA ALA A 42 27.26 11.55 -7.78
C ALA A 42 26.59 10.20 -8.08
N LYS A 43 27.37 9.14 -8.33
CA LYS A 43 26.84 7.79 -8.54
C LYS A 43 25.97 7.32 -7.36
N ASN A 44 26.46 7.49 -6.14
CA ASN A 44 25.74 7.10 -4.93
C ASN A 44 24.46 7.93 -4.74
N TYR A 45 24.51 9.23 -4.99
CA TYR A 45 23.34 10.10 -4.94
C TYR A 45 22.24 9.65 -5.92
N PHE A 46 22.61 9.42 -7.18
CA PHE A 46 21.64 9.00 -8.21
C PHE A 46 21.11 7.59 -7.99
N ALA A 47 21.93 6.67 -7.47
CA ALA A 47 21.47 5.33 -7.09
C ALA A 47 20.39 5.43 -5.99
N ASN A 48 20.68 6.16 -4.92
CA ASN A 48 19.73 6.37 -3.82
C ASN A 48 18.46 7.10 -4.26
N PHE A 49 18.58 8.09 -5.15
CA PHE A 49 17.44 8.80 -5.71
C PHE A 49 16.55 7.85 -6.52
N LYS A 50 17.15 7.02 -7.38
CA LYS A 50 16.42 6.04 -8.19
C LYS A 50 15.71 5.00 -7.33
N GLU A 51 16.33 4.53 -6.25
CA GLU A 51 15.69 3.61 -5.31
C GLU A 51 14.51 4.25 -4.58
N LYS A 52 14.64 5.50 -4.14
CA LYS A 52 13.55 6.24 -3.49
C LYS A 52 12.37 6.45 -4.42
N GLU A 53 12.61 6.89 -5.66
CA GLU A 53 11.56 7.06 -6.67
C GLU A 53 10.89 5.72 -7.00
N LYS A 54 11.67 4.65 -7.16
CA LYS A 54 11.11 3.30 -7.38
C LYS A 54 10.22 2.86 -6.21
N SER A 55 10.65 3.07 -4.98
CA SER A 55 9.88 2.74 -3.78
C SER A 55 8.57 3.53 -3.70
N LYS A 56 8.62 4.83 -4.03
CA LYS A 56 7.44 5.69 -4.09
C LYS A 56 6.43 5.18 -5.13
N ILE A 57 6.88 4.88 -6.35
CA ILE A 57 6.02 4.35 -7.42
C ILE A 57 5.40 3.00 -7.01
N LEU A 58 6.20 2.09 -6.43
CA LEU A 58 5.69 0.80 -5.97
C LEU A 58 4.59 0.96 -4.92
N ARG A 59 4.80 1.87 -3.96
CA ARG A 59 3.80 2.18 -2.93
C ARG A 59 2.53 2.77 -3.52
N GLU A 60 2.64 3.69 -4.47
CA GLU A 60 1.47 4.27 -5.17
C GLU A 60 0.67 3.19 -5.92
N VAL A 61 1.36 2.24 -6.57
CA VAL A 61 0.73 1.09 -7.24
C VAL A 61 0.04 0.16 -6.24
N GLU A 62 0.69 -0.16 -5.12
CA GLU A 62 0.10 -0.97 -4.05
C GLU A 62 -1.15 -0.31 -3.46
N GLU A 63 -1.10 0.99 -3.16
CA GLU A 63 -2.23 1.76 -2.66
C GLU A 63 -3.38 1.81 -3.67
N ALA A 64 -3.08 1.97 -4.96
CA ALA A 64 -4.09 1.95 -6.03
C ALA A 64 -4.76 0.56 -6.15
N LEU A 65 -3.97 -0.52 -6.14
CA LEU A 65 -4.49 -1.89 -6.17
C LEU A 65 -5.35 -2.20 -4.94
N PHE A 66 -4.92 -1.75 -3.76
CA PHE A 66 -5.68 -1.92 -2.52
C PHE A 66 -7.01 -1.16 -2.57
N LYS A 67 -7.02 0.09 -3.03
CA LYS A 67 -8.26 0.88 -3.23
C LYS A 67 -9.20 0.20 -4.22
N ALA A 68 -8.71 -0.27 -5.36
CA ALA A 68 -9.52 -0.98 -6.35
C ALA A 68 -10.14 -2.27 -5.78
N LYS A 69 -9.39 -3.04 -4.98
CA LYS A 69 -9.90 -4.23 -4.30
C LYS A 69 -11.01 -3.88 -3.29
N LEU A 70 -10.82 -2.81 -2.52
CA LEU A 70 -11.83 -2.34 -1.56
C LEU A 70 -13.11 -1.88 -2.26
N GLU A 71 -13.00 -1.11 -3.35
CA GLU A 71 -14.16 -0.68 -4.13
C GLU A 71 -14.93 -1.87 -4.71
N LYS A 72 -14.22 -2.86 -5.25
CA LYS A 72 -14.85 -4.09 -5.74
C LYS A 72 -15.54 -4.86 -4.62
N LYS A 73 -14.92 -4.97 -3.44
CA LYS A 73 -15.55 -5.63 -2.27
C LYS A 73 -16.80 -4.87 -1.83
N LYS A 74 -16.76 -3.54 -1.81
CA LYS A 74 -17.92 -2.69 -1.50
C LYS A 74 -19.08 -2.94 -2.47
N LEU A 75 -18.81 -2.97 -3.78
CA LEU A 75 -19.84 -3.22 -4.79
C LEU A 75 -20.50 -4.60 -4.62
N ILE A 76 -19.71 -5.65 -4.38
CA ILE A 76 -20.22 -7.00 -4.13
C ILE A 76 -21.12 -7.04 -2.89
N LEU A 77 -20.74 -6.33 -1.83
CA LEU A 77 -21.55 -6.26 -0.61
C LEU A 77 -22.87 -5.53 -0.84
N GLN A 78 -22.85 -4.40 -1.57
CA GLN A 78 -24.07 -3.66 -1.92
C GLN A 78 -25.02 -4.49 -2.78
N GLU A 79 -24.50 -5.21 -3.77
CA GLU A 79 -25.30 -6.09 -4.62
C GLU A 79 -25.92 -7.24 -3.80
N ARG A 80 -25.15 -7.84 -2.89
CA ARG A 80 -25.66 -8.88 -1.98
C ARG A 80 -26.74 -8.36 -1.04
N GLU A 81 -26.58 -7.15 -0.51
CA GLU A 81 -27.59 -6.53 0.35
C GLU A 81 -28.88 -6.26 -0.43
N SER A 82 -28.77 -5.74 -1.65
CA SER A 82 -29.91 -5.55 -2.56
C SER A 82 -30.66 -6.86 -2.83
N LEU A 83 -29.94 -7.93 -3.17
CA LEU A 83 -30.55 -9.24 -3.42
C LEU A 83 -31.25 -9.81 -2.18
N LYS A 84 -30.73 -9.55 -0.98
CA LYS A 84 -31.36 -9.96 0.28
C LYS A 84 -32.65 -9.23 0.54
N GLU A 85 -32.65 -7.91 0.38
CA GLU A 85 -33.87 -7.10 0.54
C GLU A 85 -34.92 -7.50 -0.51
N GLU A 86 -34.53 -7.73 -1.77
CA GLU A 86 -35.45 -8.26 -2.78
C GLU A 86 -36.03 -9.64 -2.41
N ALA A 87 -35.21 -10.53 -1.86
CA ALA A 87 -35.67 -11.85 -1.42
C ALA A 87 -36.64 -11.73 -0.22
N LEU A 88 -36.36 -10.84 0.73
CA LEU A 88 -37.25 -10.55 1.87
C LEU A 88 -38.59 -9.97 1.39
N ASP A 89 -38.57 -9.06 0.43
CA ASP A 89 -39.79 -8.48 -0.15
C ASP A 89 -40.64 -9.53 -0.89
N ARG A 90 -40.01 -10.41 -1.66
CA ARG A 90 -40.70 -11.54 -2.31
C ARG A 90 -41.29 -12.49 -1.26
N LEU A 91 -40.53 -12.80 -0.22
CA LEU A 91 -40.99 -13.65 0.88
C LEU A 91 -42.16 -13.01 1.64
N ARG A 92 -42.11 -11.69 1.89
CA ARG A 92 -43.20 -10.93 2.51
C ARG A 92 -44.48 -11.00 1.70
N LYS A 93 -44.41 -10.78 0.39
CA LYS A 93 -45.57 -10.91 -0.52
C LYS A 93 -46.13 -12.33 -0.47
N TYR A 94 -45.28 -13.33 -0.61
CA TYR A 94 -45.71 -14.74 -0.60
C TYR A 94 -46.37 -15.17 0.72
N LEU A 95 -45.78 -14.82 1.87
CA LEU A 95 -46.31 -15.17 3.18
C LEU A 95 -47.54 -14.33 3.58
N SER A 96 -47.72 -13.15 3.00
CA SER A 96 -48.95 -12.37 3.18
C SER A 96 -50.18 -13.06 2.58
N GLU A 97 -49.97 -13.78 1.47
CA GLU A 97 -50.98 -14.61 0.81
C GLU A 97 -51.11 -16.00 1.45
N ASN A 98 -50.04 -16.50 2.08
CA ASN A 98 -49.95 -17.86 2.63
C ASN A 98 -49.57 -17.87 4.13
N LYS A 99 -50.36 -17.19 4.97
CA LYS A 99 -50.05 -16.98 6.41
C LYS A 99 -49.82 -18.28 7.18
N ASN A 100 -50.51 -19.34 6.81
CA ASN A 100 -50.43 -20.70 7.38
C ASN A 100 -49.03 -21.35 7.25
N LEU A 101 -48.14 -20.81 6.40
CA LEU A 101 -46.74 -21.26 6.29
C LEU A 101 -45.81 -20.61 7.34
N ILE A 102 -46.27 -19.58 8.06
CA ILE A 102 -45.47 -18.92 9.10
C ILE A 102 -45.31 -19.87 10.30
N PRO A 103 -44.08 -20.13 10.79
CA PRO A 103 -43.84 -21.03 11.91
C PRO A 103 -44.57 -20.63 13.19
N LYS A 104 -44.86 -21.60 14.06
CA LYS A 104 -45.44 -21.36 15.38
C LYS A 104 -44.35 -21.15 16.42
N LYS A 105 -44.54 -20.18 17.33
CA LYS A 105 -43.76 -20.00 18.55
C LYS A 105 -44.42 -20.70 19.72
N LYS A 106 -43.60 -21.24 20.61
CA LYS A 106 -44.04 -21.82 21.88
C LYS A 106 -43.91 -20.76 22.97
N ILE A 107 -45.00 -20.42 23.64
CA ILE A 107 -45.04 -19.48 24.76
C ILE A 107 -45.18 -20.32 26.03
N VAL A 108 -44.16 -20.27 26.88
CA VAL A 108 -44.18 -20.92 28.20
C VAL A 108 -44.62 -19.86 29.21
N SER A 109 -45.83 -20.01 29.75
CA SER A 109 -46.36 -19.15 30.80
C SER A 109 -46.53 -19.94 32.10
N SER A 110 -46.78 -19.24 33.21
CA SER A 110 -47.13 -19.85 34.50
C SER A 110 -48.43 -20.67 34.46
N ALA A 111 -49.26 -20.51 33.42
CA ALA A 111 -50.50 -21.26 33.21
C ALA A 111 -50.35 -22.51 32.32
N GLY A 112 -49.18 -22.72 31.69
CA GLY A 112 -48.93 -23.83 30.77
C GLY A 112 -48.19 -23.41 29.49
N GLU A 113 -47.98 -24.38 28.59
CA GLU A 113 -47.34 -24.18 27.30
C GLU A 113 -48.37 -24.05 26.17
N GLU A 114 -48.35 -22.93 25.44
CA GLU A 114 -49.21 -22.71 24.27
C GLU A 114 -48.37 -22.51 23.00
N GLN A 115 -48.86 -23.01 21.87
CA GLN A 115 -48.28 -22.73 20.55
C GLN A 115 -49.11 -21.68 19.82
N VAL A 116 -48.52 -20.51 19.57
CA VAL A 116 -49.13 -19.40 18.85
C VAL A 116 -48.37 -19.18 17.55
N GLN A 117 -49.06 -18.86 16.47
CA GLN A 117 -48.39 -18.55 15.20
C GLN A 117 -47.56 -17.25 15.33
N LEU A 118 -46.35 -17.22 14.77
CA LEU A 118 -45.55 -15.99 14.73
C LEU A 118 -46.26 -14.94 13.88
N GLU A 119 -46.14 -13.68 14.28
CA GLU A 119 -46.51 -12.56 13.41
C GLU A 119 -45.55 -12.48 12.21
N LEU A 120 -46.06 -12.06 11.05
CA LEU A 120 -45.28 -12.02 9.82
C LEU A 120 -44.02 -11.17 9.96
N GLU A 121 -44.15 -9.97 10.54
CA GLU A 121 -43.03 -9.06 10.74
C GLU A 121 -42.00 -9.62 11.73
N GLU A 122 -42.46 -10.30 12.79
CA GLU A 122 -41.59 -10.96 13.78
C GLU A 122 -40.77 -12.08 13.11
N PHE A 123 -41.38 -12.84 12.20
CA PHE A 123 -40.70 -13.88 11.43
C PHE A 123 -39.72 -13.29 10.41
N LEU A 124 -40.12 -12.27 9.63
CA LEU A 124 -39.23 -11.62 8.65
C LEU A 124 -38.00 -11.01 9.32
N GLU A 125 -38.16 -10.44 10.50
CA GLU A 125 -37.03 -9.88 11.26
C GLU A 125 -36.07 -10.97 11.76
N LEU A 126 -36.58 -12.15 12.15
CA LEU A 126 -35.75 -13.31 12.48
C LEU A 126 -34.95 -13.80 11.26
N VAL A 127 -35.58 -13.88 10.09
CA VAL A 127 -34.90 -14.26 8.84
C VAL A 127 -33.82 -13.23 8.50
N ARG A 128 -34.13 -11.93 8.59
CA ARG A 128 -33.17 -10.84 8.36
C ARG A 128 -31.97 -10.93 9.30
N LYS A 129 -32.20 -11.10 10.61
CA LYS A 129 -31.14 -11.25 11.61
C LYS A 129 -30.27 -12.49 11.36
N LYS A 130 -30.87 -13.61 10.95
CA LYS A 130 -30.12 -14.84 10.62
C LYS A 130 -29.24 -14.63 9.38
N ALA A 131 -29.81 -14.02 8.34
CA ALA A 131 -29.08 -13.70 7.11
C ALA A 131 -27.95 -12.68 7.35
N GLN A 132 -28.14 -11.71 8.26
CA GLN A 132 -27.09 -10.75 8.64
C GLN A 132 -25.92 -11.45 9.33
N LYS A 133 -26.18 -12.34 10.29
CA LYS A 133 -25.13 -13.11 10.97
C LYS A 133 -24.27 -13.95 10.01
N GLU A 134 -24.87 -14.50 8.95
CA GLU A 134 -24.12 -15.21 7.91
C GLU A 134 -23.25 -14.27 7.05
N LEU A 135 -23.71 -13.04 6.75
CA LEU A 135 -22.87 -12.04 6.09
C LEU A 135 -21.67 -11.65 6.95
N ASP A 136 -21.92 -11.38 8.23
CA ASP A 136 -20.88 -10.95 9.16
C ASP A 136 -19.80 -12.03 9.34
N ARG A 137 -20.19 -13.32 9.33
CA ARG A 137 -19.22 -14.43 9.33
C ARG A 137 -18.31 -14.42 8.10
N ILE A 138 -18.89 -14.28 6.91
CA ILE A 138 -18.11 -14.24 5.66
C ILE A 138 -17.18 -13.01 5.63
N LEU A 139 -17.65 -11.87 6.15
CA LEU A 139 -16.84 -10.65 6.28
C LEU A 139 -15.62 -10.84 7.18
N ASN A 140 -15.76 -11.62 8.25
CA ASN A 140 -14.72 -11.82 9.27
C ASN A 140 -13.79 -13.00 8.98
N GLU A 141 -14.21 -14.00 8.18
CA GLU A 141 -13.38 -15.16 7.83
C GLU A 141 -12.38 -14.89 6.67
N GLU A 142 -12.46 -13.73 5.99
CA GLU A 142 -11.56 -13.35 4.88
C GLU A 142 -10.59 -12.18 5.20
N ILE A 143 -10.30 -11.91 6.48
CA ILE A 143 -9.25 -10.97 6.92
C ILE A 143 -8.10 -11.76 7.56
#